data_AF-A0A655JM96-F1
#
_entry.id   AF-A0A655JM96-F1
#
_cell.length_a   1.000
_cell.length_b   1.000
_cell.length_c   1.000
_cell.angle_alpha   90.00
_cell.angle_beta   90.00
_cell.angle_gamma   90.00
#
_symmetry.space_group_name_H-M   'P 1'
#
loop_
_entity.id
_entity.type
_entity.pdbx_description
1 polymer ?
#
loop_
_entity_poly.entity_id
_entity_poly.type
_entity_poly.pdbx_seq_one_letter_code
_entity_poly.pdbx_strand_id
1 'polypeptide(L)'
;MREMNRRLGQDAELAAAYRRAHESYLSERDALEPLGTTVSAGGMPDRVKCLHVLIAHSLAKGPGLNPFGDEALALLAAEPRTAATLVAGQWR
;
A
#
# COMPACT_ATOMS: atom_id res chain seq x y z
N MET A 1 -4.33 7.64 -9.50
CA MET A 1 -3.62 6.36 -9.72
C MET A 1 -2.83 6.25 -11.03
N ARG A 2 -3.12 7.01 -12.11
CA ARG A 2 -2.31 6.94 -13.36
C ARG A 2 -0.83 7.22 -13.14
N GLU A 3 -0.52 8.29 -12.41
CA GLU A 3 0.86 8.69 -12.11
C GLU A 3 1.60 7.66 -11.24
N MET A 4 0.94 7.12 -10.22
CA MET A 4 1.49 6.05 -9.38
C MET A 4 1.82 4.79 -10.20
N ASN A 5 0.99 4.43 -11.19
CA ASN A 5 1.29 3.32 -12.10
C ASN A 5 2.48 3.61 -13.02
N ARG A 6 2.61 4.86 -13.50
CA ARG A 6 3.78 5.27 -14.30
C ARG A 6 5.06 5.12 -13.49
N ARG A 7 5.08 5.64 -12.25
CA ARG A 7 6.21 5.51 -11.32
C ARG A 7 6.53 4.05 -11.03
N LEU A 8 5.51 3.23 -10.76
CA LEU A 8 5.67 1.79 -10.51
C LEU A 8 6.39 1.06 -11.66
N GLY A 9 6.15 1.45 -12.91
CA GLY A 9 6.82 0.85 -14.07
C GLY A 9 8.22 1.39 -14.37
N GLN A 10 8.69 2.42 -13.67
CA GLN A 10 9.94 3.13 -13.97
C GLN A 10 10.94 3.13 -12.82
N ASP A 11 10.44 3.01 -11.58
CA ASP A 11 11.23 3.02 -10.36
C ASP A 11 11.32 1.60 -9.79
N ALA A 12 12.49 0.98 -9.92
CA ALA A 12 12.74 -0.39 -9.48
C ALA A 12 12.68 -0.53 -7.95
N GLU A 13 13.07 0.49 -7.19
CA GLU A 13 13.01 0.45 -5.72
C GLU A 13 11.57 0.55 -5.23
N LEU A 14 10.78 1.44 -5.83
CA LEU A 14 9.34 1.54 -5.57
C LEU A 14 8.61 0.23 -5.92
N ALA A 15 8.94 -0.37 -7.06
CA ALA A 15 8.37 -1.66 -7.47
C ALA A 15 8.74 -2.79 -6.49
N ALA A 16 9.99 -2.83 -6.03
CA ALA A 16 10.43 -3.80 -5.03
C ALA A 16 9.72 -3.58 -3.69
N ALA A 17 9.57 -2.33 -3.23
CA ALA A 17 8.81 -2.01 -2.02
C ALA A 17 7.33 -2.43 -2.13
N TYR A 18 6.70 -2.14 -3.26
CA TYR A 18 5.31 -2.53 -3.50
C TYR A 18 5.12 -4.05 -3.58
N ARG A 19 6.10 -4.77 -4.13
CA ARG A 19 6.14 -6.24 -4.12
C ARG A 19 6.27 -6.80 -2.70
N ARG A 20 7.13 -6.23 -1.85
CA ARG A 20 7.23 -6.63 -0.43
C ARG A 20 5.91 -6.42 0.31
N ALA A 21 5.21 -5.31 0.03
CA ALA A 21 3.87 -5.08 0.59
C ALA A 21 2.87 -6.17 0.14
N HIS A 22 2.94 -6.59 -1.12
CA HIS A 22 2.11 -7.68 -1.64
C HIS A 22 2.40 -9.01 -0.94
N GLU A 23 3.68 -9.35 -0.80
CA GLU A 23 4.14 -10.59 -0.16
C GLU A 23 3.75 -10.63 1.32
N SER A 24 3.85 -9.51 2.05
CA SER A 24 3.35 -9.40 3.43
C SER A 24 1.85 -9.71 3.52
N TYR A 25 1.06 -9.14 2.61
CA TYR A 25 -0.38 -9.41 2.56
C TYR A 25 -0.68 -10.89 2.28
N LEU A 26 -0.01 -11.49 1.29
CA LEU A 26 -0.20 -12.90 0.95
C LEU A 26 0.19 -13.82 2.11
N SER A 27 1.33 -13.54 2.76
CA SER A 27 1.81 -14.31 3.92
C SER A 27 0.79 -14.34 5.06
N GLU A 28 0.10 -13.22 5.31
CA GLU A 28 -0.89 -13.15 6.38
C GLU A 28 -2.23 -13.76 5.99
N ARG A 29 -2.66 -13.52 4.75
CA ARG A 29 -3.88 -14.13 4.20
C ARG A 29 -3.79 -15.66 4.24
N ASP A 30 -2.64 -16.19 3.88
CA ASP A 30 -2.41 -17.64 3.76
C ASP A 30 -1.88 -18.28 5.04
N ALA A 31 -1.79 -17.54 6.16
CA ALA A 31 -1.23 -18.03 7.42
C ALA A 31 -2.02 -19.18 8.06
N LEU A 32 -3.31 -19.29 7.75
CA LEU A 32 -4.18 -20.38 8.24
C LEU A 32 -4.30 -21.51 7.22
N GLU A 33 -4.70 -21.17 5.99
CA GLU A 33 -4.83 -22.10 4.88
C GLU A 33 -4.55 -21.35 3.57
N PRO A 34 -3.60 -21.80 2.74
CA PRO A 34 -3.31 -21.15 1.47
C PRO A 34 -4.47 -21.26 0.49
N LEU A 35 -4.81 -20.15 -0.18
CA LEU A 35 -5.86 -20.14 -1.21
C LEU A 35 -5.43 -20.77 -2.55
N GLY A 36 -4.21 -21.30 -2.66
CA GLY A 36 -3.67 -21.88 -3.89
C GLY A 36 -3.41 -20.88 -5.02
N THR A 37 -3.39 -19.57 -4.72
CA THR A 37 -3.18 -18.50 -5.69
C THR A 37 -2.39 -17.34 -5.11
N THR A 38 -1.57 -16.67 -5.92
CA THR A 38 -0.88 -15.43 -5.53
C THR A 38 -1.69 -14.18 -5.84
N VAL A 39 -2.92 -14.33 -6.34
CA VAL A 39 -3.81 -13.22 -6.67
C VAL A 39 -4.39 -12.64 -5.38
N SER A 40 -4.04 -11.38 -5.06
CA SER A 40 -4.61 -10.61 -3.94
C SER A 40 -5.84 -9.77 -4.34
N ALA A 41 -6.43 -10.06 -5.50
CA ALA A 41 -7.47 -9.31 -6.20
C ALA A 41 -7.00 -7.92 -6.68
N GLY A 42 -6.85 -7.75 -8.01
CA GLY A 42 -6.64 -6.46 -8.65
C GLY A 42 -5.25 -5.83 -8.46
N GLY A 43 -4.57 -5.57 -9.57
CA GLY A 43 -3.42 -4.67 -9.62
C GLY A 43 -2.10 -5.25 -9.12
N MET A 44 -2.00 -5.65 -7.85
CA MET A 44 -0.71 -5.97 -7.23
C MET A 44 -0.05 -7.24 -7.81
N PRO A 45 1.29 -7.28 -7.91
CA PRO A 45 2.23 -6.21 -7.61
C PRO A 45 2.50 -5.25 -8.80
N ASP A 46 1.96 -5.53 -9.99
CA ASP A 46 2.41 -4.88 -11.24
C ASP A 46 1.61 -3.63 -11.63
N ARG A 47 0.47 -3.38 -10.97
CA ARG A 47 -0.39 -2.21 -11.12
C ARG A 47 -0.90 -1.78 -9.74
N VAL A 48 -1.02 -0.48 -9.56
CA VAL A 48 -1.52 0.10 -8.31
C VAL A 48 -3.00 -0.27 -8.11
N LYS A 49 -3.27 -1.02 -7.04
CA LYS A 49 -4.61 -1.37 -6.59
C LYS A 49 -5.36 -0.14 -6.05
N CYS A 50 -6.68 -0.24 -5.89
CA CYS A 50 -7.49 0.84 -5.32
C CYS A 50 -6.94 1.33 -3.98
N LEU A 51 -6.73 2.65 -3.86
CA LEU A 51 -6.00 3.23 -2.72
C LEU A 51 -6.60 2.91 -1.36
N HIS A 52 -7.92 2.70 -1.25
CA HIS A 52 -8.55 2.37 0.04
C HIS A 52 -7.97 1.10 0.68
N VAL A 53 -7.59 0.09 -0.11
CA VAL A 53 -7.02 -1.15 0.47
C VAL A 53 -5.55 -0.96 0.84
N LEU A 54 -4.83 -0.07 0.14
CA LEU A 54 -3.42 0.21 0.42
C LEU A 54 -3.31 1.05 1.69
N ILE A 55 -4.23 2.01 1.87
CA ILE A 55 -4.44 2.73 3.12
C ILE A 55 -4.73 1.74 4.26
N ALA A 56 -5.70 0.83 4.08
CA ALA A 56 -6.03 -0.15 5.11
C ALA A 56 -4.85 -1.04 5.48
N HIS A 57 -4.09 -1.51 4.49
CA HIS A 57 -2.88 -2.29 4.72
C HIS A 57 -1.81 -1.49 5.50
N SER A 58 -1.59 -0.24 5.14
CA SER A 58 -0.60 0.62 5.83
C SER A 58 -1.01 0.92 7.27
N LEU A 59 -2.30 1.16 7.52
CA LEU A 59 -2.84 1.30 8.87
C LEU A 59 -2.66 0.01 9.70
N ALA A 60 -2.81 -1.16 9.08
CA ALA A 60 -2.64 -2.44 9.77
C ALA A 60 -1.18 -2.83 10.04
N LYS A 61 -0.25 -2.39 9.18
CA LYS A 61 1.17 -2.77 9.23
C LYS A 61 2.07 -1.72 9.88
N GLY A 62 1.60 -0.49 9.91
CA GLY A 62 2.39 0.68 10.23
C GLY A 62 3.12 1.26 9.01
N PRO A 63 3.71 2.45 9.17
CA PRO A 63 4.37 3.18 8.09
C PRO A 63 5.60 2.46 7.52
N GLY A 64 5.85 2.65 6.23
CA GLY A 64 7.08 2.24 5.53
C GLY A 64 6.99 0.91 4.81
N LEU A 65 5.89 0.16 4.94
CA LEU A 65 5.73 -1.11 4.24
C LEU A 65 5.04 -0.96 2.88
N ASN A 66 3.93 -0.22 2.79
CA ASN A 66 3.16 -0.09 1.55
C ASN A 66 3.25 1.34 1.02
N PRO A 67 4.15 1.61 0.07
CA PRO A 67 4.54 2.98 -0.29
C PRO A 67 3.36 3.82 -0.82
N PHE A 68 2.43 3.23 -1.57
CA PHE A 68 1.28 3.97 -2.07
C PHE A 68 0.17 4.15 -1.03
N GLY A 69 0.10 3.26 -0.04
CA GLY A 69 -0.81 3.44 1.09
C GLY A 69 -0.29 4.51 2.04
N ASP A 70 1.01 4.54 2.30
CA ASP A 70 1.69 5.57 3.07
C ASP A 70 1.59 6.95 2.39
N GLU A 71 1.85 7.04 1.08
CA GLU A 71 1.68 8.29 0.31
C GLU A 71 0.22 8.80 0.39
N ALA A 72 -0.76 7.90 0.28
CA ALA A 72 -2.16 8.27 0.39
C ALA A 72 -2.54 8.74 1.81
N LEU A 73 -2.00 8.10 2.85
CA LEU A 73 -2.17 8.55 4.23
C LEU A 73 -1.45 9.86 4.51
N ALA A 74 -0.29 10.12 3.91
CA ALA A 74 0.43 11.39 4.02
C ALA A 74 -0.39 12.55 3.44
N LEU A 75 -1.01 12.34 2.26
CA LEU A 75 -1.93 13.32 1.66
C LEU A 75 -3.15 13.57 2.55
N LEU A 76 -3.76 12.52 3.10
CA LEU A 76 -4.88 12.66 4.03
C LEU A 76 -4.46 13.32 5.35
N ALA A 77 -3.26 13.05 5.88
CA ALA A 77 -2.80 13.65 7.12
C ALA A 77 -2.56 15.17 7.00
N ALA A 78 -2.35 15.67 5.79
CA ALA A 78 -2.25 17.10 5.50
C ALA A 78 -3.62 17.80 5.41
N GLU A 79 -4.72 17.05 5.28
CA GLU A 79 -6.06 17.61 5.19
C GLU A 79 -6.59 18.02 6.58
N PRO A 80 -7.07 19.26 6.78
CA PRO A 80 -7.54 19.73 8.09
C PRO A 80 -8.65 18.88 8.71
N ARG A 81 -9.49 18.24 7.88
CA ARG A 81 -10.60 17.40 8.32
C ARG A 81 -10.17 16.08 8.96
N THR A 82 -8.94 15.66 8.74
CA THR A 82 -8.36 14.39 9.20
C THR A 82 -7.26 14.59 10.23
N ALA A 83 -6.92 15.83 10.57
CA ALA A 83 -5.88 16.18 11.55
C ALA A 83 -6.13 15.60 12.96
N ALA A 84 -7.39 15.34 13.32
CA ALA A 84 -7.74 14.69 14.60
C ALA A 84 -7.53 13.17 14.59
N THR A 85 -7.33 12.56 13.43
CA THR A 85 -7.27 11.10 13.25
C THR A 85 -5.92 10.63 12.74
N LEU A 86 -5.24 11.43 11.91
CA LEU A 86 -3.96 11.10 11.30
C LEU A 86 -2.88 12.09 11.77
N VAL A 87 -1.73 11.56 12.18
CA VAL A 87 -0.59 12.38 12.60
C VAL A 87 0.20 12.81 11.35
N ALA A 88 0.31 14.12 11.13
CA ALA A 88 1.13 14.67 10.05
C ALA A 88 2.60 14.27 10.22
N GLY A 89 3.26 13.89 9.12
CA GLY A 89 4.67 13.47 9.13
C GLY A 89 4.92 12.02 9.56
N GLN A 90 3.89 11.29 10.01
CA GLN A 90 3.98 9.85 10.31
C GLN A 90 4.09 8.99 9.04
N TRP A 91 3.53 9.45 7.93
CA TRP A 91 3.40 8.71 6.66
C TRP A 91 4.23 9.40 5.57
N ARG A 92 4.78 8.64 4.61
CA ARG A 92 5.66 9.14 3.54
C ARG A 92 5.33 8.52 2.19
#